data_AF-A0A4S1ZJ25-F1
#
_entry.id   AF-A0A4S1ZJ25-F1
#
_cell.length_a   1.000
_cell.length_b   1.000
_cell.length_c   1.000
_cell.angle_alpha   90.00
_cell.angle_beta   90.00
_cell.angle_gamma   90.00
#
_symmetry.space_group_name_H-M   'P 1'
#
loop_
_entity.id
_entity.type
_entity.pdbx_description
1 polymer ?
#
loop_
_entity_poly.entity_id
_entity_poly.type
_entity_poly.pdbx_seq_one_letter_code
_entity_poly.pdbx_strand_id
1 'polypeptide(L)'
;MMKYIYSILFALTMSVVVPECAMANVEIIEQEQQPVVSVTNESTIHVANANGQMLYVYNVAGVRVKSFVVDGHDRHYDLNLPKGCYIIKVGKTVRKISIK
;
A
#
# COMPACT_ATOMS: atom_id res chain seq x y z
N MET A 1 -25.86 -31.54 -59.10
CA MET A 1 -24.63 -30.74 -58.87
C MET A 1 -24.73 -29.72 -57.73
N MET A 2 -25.90 -29.16 -57.38
CA MET A 2 -26.03 -28.13 -56.33
C MET A 2 -25.65 -28.56 -54.89
N LYS A 3 -25.75 -29.85 -54.52
CA LYS A 3 -25.38 -30.33 -53.16
C LYS A 3 -23.88 -30.29 -52.87
N TYR A 4 -23.04 -30.43 -53.89
CA TYR A 4 -21.58 -30.43 -53.71
C TYR A 4 -21.02 -29.01 -53.54
N ILE A 5 -21.70 -28.00 -54.09
CA ILE A 5 -21.32 -26.58 -53.95
C ILE A 5 -21.40 -26.15 -52.48
N TYR A 6 -22.47 -26.52 -51.77
CA TYR A 6 -22.60 -26.22 -50.33
C TYR A 6 -21.55 -26.96 -49.48
N SER A 7 -21.21 -28.19 -49.86
CA SER A 7 -20.16 -28.97 -49.19
C SER A 7 -18.77 -28.33 -49.36
N ILE A 8 -18.46 -27.84 -50.56
CA ILE A 8 -17.19 -27.17 -50.85
C ILE A 8 -17.10 -25.81 -50.12
N LEU A 9 -18.21 -25.06 -50.06
CA LEU A 9 -18.26 -23.78 -49.36
C LEU A 9 -18.05 -23.95 -47.84
N PHE A 10 -18.61 -25.01 -47.25
CA PHE A 10 -18.44 -25.33 -45.83
C PHE A 10 -17.01 -25.79 -45.50
N ALA A 11 -16.37 -26.55 -46.39
CA ALA A 11 -14.99 -27.01 -46.20
C ALA A 11 -13.98 -25.85 -46.23
N LEU A 12 -14.25 -24.79 -47.00
CA LEU A 12 -13.36 -23.63 -47.11
C LEU A 12 -13.30 -22.81 -45.81
N THR A 13 -14.38 -22.76 -45.04
CA THR A 13 -14.47 -21.93 -43.82
C THR A 13 -13.76 -22.51 -42.60
N MET A 14 -13.40 -23.80 -42.61
CA MET A 14 -12.67 -24.44 -41.50
C MET A 14 -11.15 -24.19 -41.51
N SER A 15 -10.59 -23.58 -42.56
CA SER A 15 -9.13 -23.47 -42.69
C SER A 15 -8.51 -22.26 -41.98
N VAL A 16 -9.29 -21.43 -41.28
CA VAL A 16 -8.78 -20.25 -40.56
C VAL A 16 -8.99 -20.44 -39.06
N VAL A 17 -8.13 -21.26 -38.47
CA VAL A 17 -7.88 -21.26 -37.02
C VAL A 17 -6.49 -20.69 -36.82
N VAL A 18 -6.41 -19.46 -36.35
CA VAL A 18 -5.18 -18.87 -35.81
C VAL A 18 -5.21 -19.04 -34.29
N PRO A 19 -4.15 -19.59 -33.67
CA PRO A 19 -4.05 -19.63 -32.22
C PRO A 19 -3.82 -18.20 -31.71
N GLU A 20 -4.79 -17.67 -30.99
CA GLU A 20 -4.61 -16.42 -30.25
C GLU A 20 -3.83 -16.74 -28.97
N CYS A 21 -2.51 -16.54 -29.02
CA CYS A 21 -1.65 -16.66 -27.84
C CYS A 21 -1.97 -15.49 -26.90
N ALA A 22 -2.77 -15.73 -25.87
CA ALA A 22 -3.01 -14.73 -24.82
C ALA A 22 -1.69 -14.44 -24.08
N MET A 23 -1.07 -13.30 -24.38
CA MET A 23 0.04 -12.78 -23.60
C MET A 23 -0.53 -12.16 -22.34
N ALA A 24 -0.34 -12.81 -21.19
CA ALA A 24 -0.64 -12.22 -19.90
C ALA A 24 0.31 -11.04 -19.67
N ASN A 25 -0.19 -9.82 -19.85
CA ASN A 25 0.53 -8.60 -19.52
C ASN A 25 0.55 -8.49 -17.98
N VAL A 26 1.64 -8.95 -17.35
CA VAL A 26 1.82 -8.82 -15.89
C VAL A 26 2.28 -7.39 -15.63
N GLU A 27 1.31 -6.50 -15.37
CA GLU A 27 1.62 -5.19 -14.78
C GLU A 27 2.13 -5.43 -13.36
N ILE A 28 3.44 -5.19 -13.15
CA ILE A 28 4.05 -5.20 -11.84
C ILE A 28 3.50 -3.97 -11.11
N ILE A 29 2.47 -4.15 -10.30
CA ILE A 29 1.97 -3.12 -9.39
C ILE A 29 3.03 -2.96 -8.30
N GLU A 30 3.82 -1.88 -8.37
CA GLU A 30 4.64 -1.44 -7.24
C GLU A 30 3.69 -1.11 -6.07
N GLN A 31 3.55 -2.03 -5.12
CA GLN A 31 2.83 -1.76 -3.88
C GLN A 31 3.65 -0.76 -3.05
N GLU A 32 3.31 0.52 -3.15
CA GLU A 32 3.81 1.54 -2.21
C GLU A 32 3.46 1.11 -0.78
N GLN A 33 4.47 0.65 -0.03
CA GLN A 33 4.29 0.26 1.37
C GLN A 33 3.98 1.49 2.21
N GLN A 34 2.76 1.58 2.73
CA GLN A 34 2.34 2.69 3.56
C GLN A 34 3.06 2.64 4.93
N PRO A 35 3.40 3.81 5.51
CA PRO A 35 3.92 3.89 6.87
C PRO A 35 2.99 3.23 7.88
N VAL A 36 3.53 2.37 8.72
CA VAL A 36 2.82 1.68 9.80
C VAL A 36 3.23 2.32 11.12
N VAL A 37 2.24 2.67 11.94
CA VAL A 37 2.46 3.21 13.29
C VAL A 37 1.62 2.41 14.29
N SER A 38 2.28 1.78 15.26
CA SER A 38 1.65 1.08 16.38
C SER A 38 2.24 1.53 17.72
N VAL A 39 1.47 1.34 18.79
CA VAL A 39 1.91 1.62 20.16
C VAL A 39 2.31 0.30 20.78
N THR A 40 3.54 0.19 21.26
CA THR A 40 4.05 -1.05 21.88
C THR A 40 3.93 -0.98 23.41
N ASN A 41 4.37 0.14 24.02
CA ASN A 41 4.41 0.35 25.47
C ASN A 41 3.95 1.76 25.85
N GLU A 42 3.81 2.05 27.15
CA GLU A 42 3.19 3.26 27.74
C GLU A 42 3.46 4.56 26.94
N SER A 43 4.71 4.82 26.51
CA SER A 43 5.09 5.97 25.65
C SER A 43 5.95 5.59 24.42
N THR A 44 6.09 4.30 24.10
CA THR A 44 6.94 3.84 22.98
C THR A 44 6.11 3.49 21.76
N ILE A 45 6.45 4.09 20.63
CA ILE A 45 5.83 3.80 19.34
C ILE A 45 6.75 2.95 18.48
N HIS A 46 6.15 2.05 17.73
CA HIS A 46 6.79 1.32 16.65
C HIS A 46 6.39 1.96 15.32
N VAL A 47 7.38 2.26 14.50
CA VAL A 47 7.22 2.93 13.21
C VAL A 47 7.96 2.13 12.15
N ALA A 48 7.22 1.66 11.14
CA ALA A 48 7.76 0.92 10.01
C ALA A 48 7.37 1.55 8.67
N ASN A 49 8.13 1.26 7.60
CA ASN A 49 7.93 1.75 6.24
C ASN A 49 7.90 3.29 6.13
N ALA A 50 8.66 3.97 6.98
CA ALA A 50 8.66 5.44 7.07
C ALA A 50 10.06 6.06 7.01
N ASN A 51 11.09 5.31 6.61
CA ASN A 51 12.47 5.77 6.59
C ASN A 51 12.62 7.10 5.82
N GLY A 52 13.31 8.07 6.43
CA GLY A 52 13.54 9.40 5.86
C GLY A 52 12.32 10.34 5.91
N GLN A 53 11.16 9.86 6.35
CA GLN A 53 9.98 10.72 6.51
C GLN A 53 10.00 11.45 7.85
N MET A 54 9.49 12.68 7.86
CA MET A 54 9.31 13.42 9.10
C MET A 54 8.03 12.98 9.82
N LEU A 55 8.20 12.57 11.07
CA LEU A 55 7.13 12.24 11.99
C LEU A 55 6.80 13.44 12.86
N TYR A 56 5.51 13.72 12.99
CA TYR A 56 4.97 14.78 13.84
C TYR A 56 4.04 14.20 14.89
N VAL A 57 4.15 14.71 16.12
CA VAL A 57 3.25 14.37 17.22
C VAL A 57 2.47 15.61 17.62
N TYR A 58 1.14 15.49 17.66
CA TYR A 58 0.22 16.56 18.07
C TYR A 58 -0.55 16.13 19.32
N ASN A 59 -0.88 17.09 20.17
CA ASN A 59 -1.86 16.90 21.24
C ASN A 59 -3.30 16.98 20.70
N VAL A 60 -4.29 16.73 21.56
CA VAL A 60 -5.72 16.79 21.18
C VAL A 60 -6.19 18.17 20.72
N ALA A 61 -5.49 19.24 21.10
CA ALA A 61 -5.78 20.62 20.66
C ALA A 61 -5.16 20.94 19.29
N GLY A 62 -4.45 20.01 18.65
CA GLY A 62 -3.78 20.20 17.36
C GLY A 62 -2.43 20.91 17.45
N VAL A 63 -1.89 21.13 18.65
CA VAL A 63 -0.55 21.72 18.84
C VAL A 63 0.51 20.63 18.66
N ARG A 64 1.52 20.91 17.83
CA ARG A 64 2.67 20.02 17.61
C ARG A 64 3.60 20.04 18.81
N VAL A 65 3.77 18.89 19.46
CA VAL A 65 4.58 18.73 20.69
C VAL A 65 5.94 18.08 20.45
N LYS A 66 6.09 17.31 19.35
CA LYS A 66 7.37 16.67 18.98
C LYS A 66 7.47 16.50 17.46
N SER A 67 8.69 16.52 16.93
CA SER A 67 8.96 16.18 15.53
C SER A 67 10.37 15.64 15.35
N PHE A 68 10.53 14.60 14.53
CA PHE A 68 11.83 14.02 14.19
C PHE A 68 11.76 13.25 12.87
N VAL A 69 12.92 13.01 12.24
CA VAL A 69 13.02 12.15 11.06
C VAL A 69 13.10 10.69 11.51
N VAL A 70 12.34 9.82 10.85
CA VAL A 70 12.44 8.37 11.08
C VAL A 70 13.71 7.86 10.42
N ASP A 71 14.57 7.23 11.22
CA ASP A 71 15.87 6.71 10.82
C ASP A 71 15.86 5.18 10.75
N GLY A 72 15.59 4.64 9.57
CA GLY A 72 15.48 3.21 9.33
C GLY A 72 14.09 2.75 8.89
N HIS A 73 14.03 1.51 8.41
CA HIS A 73 12.80 0.95 7.85
C HIS A 73 11.83 0.43 8.92
N ASP A 74 12.34 0.06 10.10
CA ASP A 74 11.60 -0.42 11.26
C ASP A 74 12.32 0.04 12.53
N ARG A 75 11.66 0.85 13.36
CA ARG A 75 12.23 1.41 14.59
C ARG A 75 11.20 1.61 15.69
N HIS A 76 11.70 1.57 16.93
CA HIS A 76 10.98 1.99 18.11
C HIS A 76 11.46 3.36 18.60
N TYR A 77 10.52 4.25 18.92
CA TYR A 77 10.79 5.58 19.45
C TYR A 77 10.10 5.76 20.79
N ASP A 78 10.86 6.16 21.80
CA ASP A 78 10.28 6.64 23.05
C ASP A 78 9.92 8.13 22.90
N LEU A 79 8.63 8.42 22.99
CA LEU A 79 8.14 9.77 22.91
C LEU A 79 8.35 10.55 24.21
N ASN A 80 8.54 9.87 25.35
CA ASN A 80 8.58 10.46 26.69
C ASN A 80 7.48 11.50 26.92
N LEU A 81 6.23 11.14 26.59
CA LEU A 81 5.07 12.02 26.71
C LEU A 81 4.22 11.61 27.92
N PRO A 82 3.59 12.58 28.62
CA PRO A 82 2.68 12.27 29.71
C PRO A 82 1.43 11.54 29.22
N LYS A 83 0.76 10.86 30.15
CA LYS A 83 -0.50 10.13 29.91
C LYS A 83 -1.52 11.03 29.22
N GLY A 84 -2.16 10.50 28.17
CA GLY A 84 -3.08 11.28 27.36
C GLY A 84 -3.27 10.73 25.94
N CYS A 85 -4.06 11.46 25.15
CA CYS A 85 -4.30 11.15 23.74
C CYS A 85 -3.45 12.04 22.84
N TYR A 86 -2.87 11.44 21.80
CA TYR A 86 -2.04 12.16 20.83
C TYR A 86 -2.35 11.69 19.41
N ILE A 87 -1.97 12.52 18.44
CA ILE A 87 -2.10 12.25 17.02
C ILE A 87 -0.69 12.18 16.45
N ILE A 88 -0.35 11.04 15.84
CA ILE A 88 0.90 10.86 15.12
C ILE A 88 0.62 10.99 13.64
N LYS A 89 1.44 11.78 12.94
CA LYS A 89 1.41 11.92 11.49
C LYS A 89 2.79 11.63 10.91
N VAL A 90 2.84 10.75 9.92
CA VAL A 90 4.03 10.44 9.13
C VAL A 90 3.62 10.20 7.68
N GLY A 91 4.15 11.00 6.77
CA GLY A 91 3.69 11.01 5.38
C GLY A 91 2.17 11.24 5.27
N LYS A 92 1.48 10.30 4.62
CA LYS A 92 0.00 10.27 4.48
C LYS A 92 -0.70 9.55 5.65
N THR A 93 0.04 8.84 6.50
CA THR A 93 -0.52 8.08 7.61
C THR A 93 -0.75 8.97 8.82
N VAL A 94 -1.95 8.89 9.39
CA VAL A 94 -2.33 9.56 10.65
C VAL A 94 -2.93 8.54 11.59
N ARG A 95 -2.51 8.53 12.86
CA ARG A 95 -2.96 7.56 13.87
C ARG A 95 -3.23 8.27 15.20
N LYS A 96 -4.39 8.00 15.82
CA LYS A 96 -4.62 8.34 17.23
C LYS A 96 -3.92 7.32 18.11
N ILE A 97 -3.19 7.79 19.11
CA ILE A 97 -2.59 6.95 20.15
C ILE A 97 -3.06 7.39 21.53
N SER A 98 -3.11 6.44 22.47
CA SER A 98 -3.43 6.67 23.87
C SER A 98 -2.30 6.14 24.73
N ILE A 99 -1.66 7.03 25.48
CA ILE A 99 -0.61 6.75 26.47
C ILE A 99 -1.35 6.59 27.81
N LYS A 100 -1.27 5.40 28.41
CA LYS A 100 -2.03 5.01 29.62
C LYS A 100 -1.24 5.18 30.91
#